data_AF-T1EIS5-F1
#
_entry.id   AF-T1EIS5-F1
#
_cell.length_a   1.000
_cell.length_b   1.000
_cell.length_c   1.000
_cell.angle_alpha   90.00
_cell.angle_beta   90.00
_cell.angle_gamma   90.00
#
_symmetry.space_group_name_H-M   'P 1'
#
loop_
_entity.id
_entity.type
_entity.pdbx_description
1 polymer ?
#
loop_
_entity_poly.entity_id
_entity_poly.type
_entity_poly.pdbx_seq_one_letter_code
_entity_poly.pdbx_strand_id
1 'polypeptide(L)' 'KIKRPPNSFFCFSEKMRRQFTEENPGLNQNVITKMLAKKWKTLSKKEKQKYKIEADCQNALH' A
#
# COMPACT_ATOMS: atom_id res chain seq x y z
N LYS A 1 4.69 -11.54 17.46
CA LYS A 1 4.13 -10.24 16.99
C LYS A 1 2.99 -10.57 16.03
N ILE A 2 1.74 -10.32 16.43
CA ILE A 2 0.53 -10.65 15.65
C ILE A 2 0.60 -9.85 14.33
N LYS A 3 1.00 -10.51 13.24
CA LYS A 3 0.94 -9.94 11.89
C LYS A 3 -0.53 -9.88 11.53
N ARG A 4 -1.13 -8.70 11.69
CA ARG A 4 -2.51 -8.49 11.28
C ARG A 4 -2.62 -8.79 9.78
N PRO A 5 -3.75 -9.35 9.33
CA PRO A 5 -4.01 -9.60 7.92
C PRO A 5 -3.64 -8.36 7.07
N PRO A 6 -2.86 -8.51 5.99
CA PRO A 6 -2.46 -7.37 5.16
C PRO A 6 -3.71 -6.72 4.57
N ASN A 7 -4.07 -5.56 5.11
CA ASN A 7 -5.20 -4.77 4.67
C ASN A 7 -4.97 -4.24 3.23
N SER A 8 -6.03 -3.80 2.55
CA SER A 8 -6.01 -3.16 1.22
C SER A 8 -4.93 -2.10 1.03
N PHE A 9 -4.57 -1.41 2.11
CA PHE A 9 -3.50 -0.42 2.12
C PHE A 9 -2.09 -1.02 2.05
N PHE A 10 -1.84 -2.18 2.67
CA PHE A 10 -0.50 -2.75 2.76
C PHE A 10 -0.01 -3.21 1.38
N CYS A 11 -0.83 -3.97 0.65
CA CYS A 11 -0.55 -4.42 -0.73
C CYS A 11 -0.29 -3.23 -1.68
N PHE A 12 -1.15 -2.20 -1.63
CA PHE A 12 -0.94 -0.95 -2.35
C PHE A 12 0.38 -0.28 -1.96
N SER A 13 0.64 -0.18 -0.66
CA SER A 13 1.82 0.52 -0.14
C SER A 13 3.11 -0.19 -0.48
N GLU A 14 3.13 -1.52 -0.55
CA GLU A 14 4.32 -2.29 -0.92
C GLU A 14 4.69 -2.07 -2.39
N LYS A 15 3.72 -2.24 -3.30
CA LYS A 15 3.93 -2.00 -4.74
C LYS A 15 4.39 -0.57 -5.00
N MET A 16 3.67 0.40 -4.45
CA MET A 16 3.99 1.82 -4.64
C MET A 16 5.27 2.23 -3.96
N ARG A 17 5.59 1.71 -2.76
CA ARG A 17 6.85 2.02 -2.08
C ARG A 17 8.03 1.59 -2.91
N ARG A 18 7.98 0.42 -3.54
CA ARG A 18 9.06 -0.07 -4.41
C ARG A 18 9.31 0.92 -5.56
N GLN A 19 8.24 1.31 -6.26
CA GLN A 19 8.29 2.30 -7.34
C GLN A 19 8.83 3.66 -6.87
N PHE A 20 8.35 4.19 -5.73
CA PHE A 20 8.81 5.47 -5.19
C PHE A 20 10.26 5.43 -4.70
N THR A 21 10.71 4.30 -4.17
CA THR A 21 12.11 4.15 -3.72
C THR A 21 13.06 4.06 -4.91
N GLU A 22 12.61 3.44 -6.01
CA GLU A 22 13.36 3.37 -7.27
C GLU A 22 13.45 4.75 -7.94
N GLU A 23 12.34 5.50 -7.94
CA GLU A 23 12.28 6.85 -8.51
C GLU A 23 12.96 7.90 -7.60
N ASN A 24 13.02 7.66 -6.29
CA ASN A 24 13.61 8.56 -5.30
C ASN A 24 14.47 7.78 -4.28
N PRO A 25 15.67 7.32 -4.66
CA PRO A 25 16.53 6.51 -3.80
C PRO A 25 17.06 7.23 -2.54
N GLY A 26 16.80 8.54 -2.39
CA GLY A 26 17.15 9.33 -1.20
C GLY A 26 15.98 9.62 -0.24
N LEU A 27 14.74 9.26 -0.60
CA LEU A 27 13.59 9.54 0.26
C LEU A 27 13.44 8.50 1.36
N ASN A 28 13.28 9.01 2.59
CA ASN A 28 13.13 8.15 3.75
C ASN A 28 11.81 7.36 3.65
N GLN A 29 11.85 6.06 3.92
CA GLN A 29 10.71 5.16 3.73
C GLN A 29 9.48 5.60 4.54
N ASN A 30 9.70 6.19 5.71
CA ASN A 30 8.65 6.78 6.54
C ASN A 30 7.90 7.93 5.82
N VAL A 31 8.61 8.73 5.04
CA VAL A 31 8.03 9.84 4.25
C VAL A 31 7.21 9.28 3.10
N ILE A 32 7.73 8.26 2.41
CA ILE A 32 7.02 7.54 1.34
C ILE A 32 5.73 6.93 1.90
N THR A 33 5.77 6.20 3.02
CA THR A 33 4.57 5.63 3.65
C THR A 33 3.55 6.69 4.03
N LYS A 34 3.99 7.86 4.55
CA LYS A 34 3.09 8.99 4.84
C LYS A 34 2.44 9.56 3.58
N MET A 35 3.19 9.70 2.49
CA MET A 35 2.64 10.13 1.20
C MET A 35 1.64 9.11 0.64
N LEU A 36 1.97 7.82 0.71
CA LEU A 36 1.09 6.74 0.25
C LEU A 36 -0.20 6.67 1.08
N ALA A 37 -0.14 6.90 2.39
CA ALA A 37 -1.34 6.98 3.23
C ALA A 37 -2.24 8.15 2.83
N LYS A 38 -1.68 9.32 2.51
CA LYS A 38 -2.43 10.47 1.98
C LYS A 38 -3.03 10.14 0.62
N LYS A 39 -2.23 9.59 -0.30
CA LYS A 39 -2.67 9.21 -1.65
C LYS A 39 -3.78 8.18 -1.60
N TRP A 40 -3.64 7.18 -0.73
CA TRP A 40 -4.67 6.18 -0.46
C TRP A 40 -5.98 6.81 0.01
N LYS A 41 -5.94 7.78 0.93
CA LYS A 41 -7.16 8.48 1.36
C LYS A 41 -7.84 9.23 0.21
N THR A 42 -7.05 9.84 -0.69
CA THR A 42 -7.55 10.54 -1.89
C THR A 42 -7.95 9.62 -3.04
N LEU A 43 -7.60 8.33 -3.04
CA LEU A 43 -8.02 7.40 -4.10
C LEU A 43 -9.55 7.26 -4.13
N SER A 44 -10.09 7.16 -5.34
CA SER A 44 -11.51 6.92 -5.58
C SER A 44 -11.95 5.53 -5.09
N LYS A 45 -13.25 5.38 -4.80
CA LYS A 45 -13.84 4.10 -4.36
C LYS A 45 -13.53 2.95 -5.33
N LYS A 46 -13.55 3.22 -6.65
CA LYS A 46 -13.20 2.23 -7.70
C LYS A 46 -11.76 1.72 -7.58
N GLU A 47 -10.78 2.62 -7.41
CA GLU A 47 -9.38 2.21 -7.25
C GLU A 47 -9.14 1.49 -5.93
N LYS A 48 -9.69 2.03 -4.83
CA LYS A 48 -9.66 1.36 -3.53
C LYS A 48 -10.26 -0.04 -3.58
N GLN A 49 -11.34 -0.23 -4.33
CA GLN A 49 -12.01 -1.52 -4.47
C GLN A 49 -11.13 -2.52 -5.22
N LYS A 50 -10.42 -2.10 -6.28
CA LYS A 50 -9.44 -2.94 -6.98
C LYS A 50 -8.35 -3.43 -6.02
N TYR A 51 -7.77 -2.52 -5.23
CA TYR A 51 -6.76 -2.87 -4.22
C TYR A 51 -7.33 -3.64 -3.03
N LYS A 52 -8.61 -3.46 -2.70
CA LYS A 52 -9.30 -4.22 -1.66
C LYS A 52 -9.48 -5.68 -2.06
N ILE A 53 -9.87 -5.95 -3.30
CA ILE A 53 -9.98 -7.30 -3.85
C ILE A 53 -8.59 -7.96 -3.92
N GLU A 54 -7.59 -7.21 -4.40
CA GLU A 54 -6.21 -7.72 -4.52
C GLU A 54 -5.59 -8.04 -3.15
N ALA A 55 -5.85 -7.22 -2.14
CA ALA A 55 -5.40 -7.48 -0.78
C ALA A 55 -6.19 -8.56 -0.05
N ASP A 56 -7.50 -8.69 -0.32
CA ASP A 56 -8.33 -9.79 0.20
C ASP A 56 -7.80 -11.14 -0.28
N CYS A 57 -7.41 -11.22 -1.55
CA CYS A 57 -6.73 -12.39 -2.12
C CYS A 57 -5.36 -12.66 -1.46
N GLN A 58 -4.54 -11.63 -1.24
CA GLN A 58 -3.27 -11.77 -0.51
C GLN A 58 -3.48 -12.16 0.96
N ASN A 59 -4.58 -11.75 1.56
CA ASN A 59 -4.91 -12.04 2.94
C ASN A 59 -5.34 -13.49 3.14
N ALA A 60 -6.03 -14.07 2.15
CA ALA A 60 -6.42 -15.49 2.16
C ALA A 60 -5.23 -16.46 2.04
N LEU A 61 -4.04 -15.96 1.70
CA LEU A 61 -2.81 -16.73 1.50
C LEU A 61 -1.88 -16.76 2.73
N HIS A 62 -2.30 -16.19 3.86
CA HIS A 62 -1.54 -16.11 5.11
C HIS A 62 -2.27 -16.78 6.27
#